data_AF-A0A963BFN6-F1
#
_entry.id   AF-A0A963BFN6-F1
#
_cell.length_a   1.000
_cell.length_b   1.000
_cell.length_c   1.000
_cell.angle_alpha   90.00
_cell.angle_beta   90.00
_cell.angle_gamma   90.00
#
_symmetry.space_group_name_H-M   'P 1'
#
loop_
_entity.id
_entity.type
_entity.pdbx_description
1 polymer ?
#
loop_
_entity_poly.entity_id
_entity_poly.type
_entity_poly.pdbx_seq_one_letter_code
_entity_poly.pdbx_strand_id
1 'polypeptide(L)'
;MELERLTVNVRPRRPWEAADLGVRMVQRWWRELWLPYLSVLWGLALLGYLLVPSQYLMYAGYAIWWLKPLYDRLLLSVLARATFGEPPTPLQTLRGIPGLLRTGLFTALTLGRLDPQRAFHLPVWQLEGLRGRRRRTRRNVLGRRVGSHAVGLTLLFVNMELVLVFGLYGLLWMMLPEGVEVDFSHWFGWDGDNVGAVLLYLFFYLLAVSLVEPLYVASGFALYLNRRTQLEGWDLELAFRRLVNRLAPAVFLLLLIWIPGASPEAAESEPDFRAEIQEILAAEEFSEYIEIDNWDFGSNDEDVNDQQVDLGVLSDLGHLISIVAEVLLWGLVILAVYLLYRWRHTWWPALSGWSRPATKPEPAAIAMGELATPIRVEDELALAAEALWRQGKPREAMALLYRAAVEGLDRAGLPVARGATEGDVLDVARKGLGAPGFAYLRALTRHWRATAYAHRLPAEADFLTLCEHWPGYLSNLLNKGVG
;
A
#
# COMPACT_ATOMS: atom_id res chain seq x y z
N MET A 1 16.36 9.30 20.66
CA MET A 1 16.61 8.65 19.35
C MET A 1 17.50 9.59 18.58
N GLU A 2 18.74 9.21 18.30
CA GLU A 2 19.65 10.00 17.46
C GLU A 2 19.18 9.90 16.00
N LEU A 3 18.56 10.96 15.49
CA LEU A 3 17.99 11.00 14.14
C LEU A 3 19.05 10.84 13.03
N GLU A 4 20.29 11.14 13.36
CA GLU A 4 21.44 11.07 12.45
C GLU A 4 21.84 9.63 12.08
N ARG A 5 21.46 8.64 12.90
CA ARG A 5 21.72 7.21 12.63
C ARG A 5 20.61 6.51 11.87
N LEU A 6 19.56 7.23 11.45
CA LEU A 6 18.44 6.62 10.76
C LEU A 6 18.87 6.14 9.36
N THR A 7 18.96 4.82 9.17
CA THR A 7 19.36 4.20 7.90
C THR A 7 18.26 4.23 6.83
N VAL A 8 17.03 4.53 7.24
CA VAL A 8 15.87 4.60 6.37
C VAL A 8 15.70 6.04 5.89
N ASN A 9 15.64 6.27 4.58
CA ASN A 9 15.45 7.61 4.04
C ASN A 9 14.10 8.21 4.51
N VAL A 10 14.16 9.28 5.29
CA VAL A 10 13.00 10.04 5.75
C VAL A 10 12.47 10.86 4.57
N ARG A 11 11.26 10.54 4.13
CA ARG A 11 10.49 11.33 3.17
C ARG A 11 9.01 11.12 3.43
N PRO A 12 8.12 12.08 3.08
CA PRO A 12 6.69 11.89 3.18
C PRO A 12 6.26 10.77 2.24
N ARG A 13 5.64 9.71 2.79
CA ARG A 13 5.11 8.59 2.00
C ARG A 13 3.60 8.51 2.13
N ARG A 14 2.95 8.05 1.06
CA ARG A 14 1.55 7.59 1.16
C ARG A 14 1.49 6.36 2.09
N PRO A 15 0.35 6.08 2.76
CA PRO A 15 0.28 4.97 3.70
C PRO A 15 0.68 3.61 3.11
N TRP A 16 0.17 3.26 1.92
CA TRP A 16 0.55 2.00 1.25
C TRP A 16 2.02 1.96 0.81
N GLU A 17 2.57 3.09 0.38
CA GLU A 17 4.01 3.21 0.07
C GLU A 17 4.86 3.04 1.34
N ALA A 18 4.38 3.48 2.50
CA ALA A 18 5.01 3.21 3.78
C ALA A 18 4.89 1.74 4.18
N ALA A 19 3.78 1.05 3.88
CA ALA A 19 3.69 -0.39 4.08
C ALA A 19 4.70 -1.16 3.20
N ASP A 20 4.86 -0.78 1.93
CA ASP A 20 5.85 -1.37 1.01
C ASP A 20 7.29 -1.19 1.50
N LEU A 21 7.59 -0.08 2.19
CA LEU A 21 8.87 0.11 2.86
C LEU A 21 9.14 -1.00 3.89
N GLY A 22 8.11 -1.46 4.61
CA GLY A 22 8.23 -2.59 5.54
C GLY A 22 8.70 -3.88 4.85
N VAL A 23 8.22 -4.15 3.63
CA VAL A 23 8.70 -5.28 2.81
C VAL A 23 10.18 -5.12 2.46
N ARG A 24 10.62 -3.89 2.12
CA ARG A 24 12.04 -3.60 1.85
C ARG A 24 12.91 -3.74 3.10
N MET A 25 12.40 -3.36 4.27
CA MET A 25 13.09 -3.55 5.56
C MET A 25 13.33 -5.03 5.83
N VAL A 26 12.31 -5.87 5.61
CA VAL A 26 12.42 -7.33 5.66
C VAL A 26 13.46 -7.86 4.70
N GLN A 27 13.44 -7.45 3.43
CA GLN A 27 14.41 -7.90 2.42
C GLN A 27 15.84 -7.52 2.79
N ARG A 28 16.03 -6.35 3.41
CA ARG A 28 17.35 -5.86 3.81
C ARG A 28 17.93 -6.61 5.01
N TRP A 29 17.10 -6.89 6.02
CA TRP A 29 17.52 -7.49 7.30
C TRP A 29 16.94 -8.90 7.51
N TRP A 30 16.78 -9.66 6.43
CA TRP A 30 16.08 -10.95 6.46
C TRP A 30 16.78 -11.97 7.36
N ARG A 31 18.12 -11.95 7.46
CA ARG A 31 18.89 -12.89 8.28
C ARG A 31 18.68 -12.62 9.76
N GLU A 32 18.78 -11.36 10.15
CA GLU A 32 18.64 -10.88 11.51
C GLU A 32 17.21 -11.06 12.02
N LEU A 33 16.23 -11.02 11.12
CA LEU A 33 14.81 -11.26 11.42
C LEU A 33 14.47 -12.75 11.49
N TRP A 34 14.74 -13.52 10.43
CA TRP A 34 14.25 -14.90 10.32
C TRP A 34 14.93 -15.84 11.31
N LEU A 35 16.22 -15.69 11.56
CA LEU A 35 16.93 -16.61 12.45
C LEU A 35 16.33 -16.66 13.87
N PRO A 36 16.25 -15.55 14.63
CA PRO A 36 15.66 -15.59 15.97
C PRO A 36 14.15 -15.89 15.92
N TYR A 37 13.44 -15.38 14.92
CA TYR A 37 11.99 -15.60 14.76
C TYR A 37 11.64 -17.07 14.52
N LEU A 38 12.24 -17.70 13.50
CA LEU A 38 12.00 -19.11 13.18
C LEU A 38 12.48 -20.02 14.31
N SER A 39 13.59 -19.69 14.96
CA SER A 39 14.07 -20.47 16.11
C SER A 39 13.03 -20.53 17.23
N VAL A 40 12.37 -19.40 17.53
CA VAL A 40 11.31 -19.35 18.54
C VAL A 40 10.03 -20.02 18.04
N LEU A 41 9.58 -19.72 16.81
CA LEU A 41 8.35 -20.26 16.25
C LEU A 41 8.40 -21.79 16.12
N TRP A 42 9.40 -22.30 15.41
CA TRP A 42 9.58 -23.74 15.19
C TRP A 42 10.05 -24.46 16.45
N GLY A 43 10.84 -23.79 17.31
CA GLY A 43 11.20 -24.33 18.62
C GLY A 43 9.98 -24.57 19.52
N LEU A 44 9.05 -23.61 19.58
CA LEU A 44 7.79 -23.77 20.31
C LEU A 44 6.89 -24.83 19.67
N ALA A 45 6.84 -24.92 18.34
CA ALA A 45 6.10 -25.98 17.66
C ALA A 45 6.66 -27.37 17.96
N LEU A 46 7.99 -27.51 17.93
CA LEU A 46 8.68 -28.76 18.27
C LEU A 46 8.45 -29.12 19.75
N LEU A 47 8.55 -28.16 20.66
CA LEU A 47 8.23 -28.38 22.07
C LEU A 47 6.76 -28.80 22.26
N GLY A 48 5.84 -28.18 21.53
CA GLY A 48 4.44 -28.57 21.49
C GLY A 48 4.28 -30.02 21.06
N TYR A 49 4.93 -30.43 19.97
CA TYR A 49 4.92 -31.81 19.49
C TYR A 49 5.51 -32.82 20.48
N LEU A 50 6.59 -32.46 21.17
CA LEU A 50 7.28 -33.35 22.10
C LEU A 50 6.59 -33.47 23.47
N LEU A 51 5.95 -32.41 23.94
CA LEU A 51 5.40 -32.33 25.30
C LEU A 51 3.89 -32.59 25.36
N VAL A 52 3.16 -32.30 24.28
CA VAL A 52 1.70 -32.42 24.25
C VAL A 52 1.31 -33.80 23.70
N PRO A 53 0.51 -34.60 24.43
CA PRO A 53 0.02 -35.88 23.93
C PRO A 53 -0.70 -35.72 22.59
N SER A 54 -0.65 -36.75 21.74
CA SER A 54 -1.17 -36.71 20.37
C SER A 54 -2.64 -36.26 20.28
N GLN A 55 -3.49 -36.71 21.21
CA GLN A 55 -4.90 -36.32 21.32
C GLN A 55 -5.12 -34.82 21.59
N TYR A 56 -4.11 -34.12 22.12
CA TYR A 56 -4.17 -32.69 22.45
C TYR A 56 -3.31 -31.84 21.51
N LEU A 57 -2.70 -32.44 20.49
CA LEU A 57 -1.73 -31.76 19.64
C LEU A 57 -2.33 -30.55 18.90
N MET A 58 -3.63 -30.57 18.60
CA MET A 58 -4.33 -29.41 18.04
C MET A 58 -4.25 -28.18 18.95
N TYR A 59 -4.30 -28.36 20.28
CA TYR A 59 -4.16 -27.27 21.24
C TYR A 59 -2.76 -26.65 21.22
N ALA A 60 -1.72 -27.40 20.84
CA ALA A 60 -0.40 -26.83 20.58
C ALA A 60 -0.43 -25.86 19.38
N GLY A 61 -1.22 -26.17 18.35
CA GLY A 61 -1.51 -25.26 17.23
C GLY A 61 -2.18 -23.97 17.66
N TYR A 62 -3.24 -24.07 18.48
CA TYR A 62 -3.89 -22.89 19.05
C TYR A 62 -2.93 -22.08 19.91
N ALA A 63 -2.06 -22.73 20.70
CA ALA A 63 -1.06 -22.03 21.48
C ALA A 63 -0.08 -21.25 20.59
N ILE A 64 0.39 -21.82 19.48
CA ILE A 64 1.25 -21.13 18.49
C ILE A 64 0.50 -19.93 17.89
N TRP A 65 -0.76 -20.12 17.46
CA TRP A 65 -1.58 -19.03 16.94
C TRP A 65 -1.79 -17.93 17.99
N TRP A 66 -2.07 -18.30 19.24
CA TRP A 66 -2.30 -17.40 20.36
C TRP A 66 -1.06 -16.57 20.67
N LEU A 67 0.12 -17.19 20.59
CA LEU A 67 1.42 -16.59 20.85
C LEU A 67 1.92 -15.64 19.74
N LYS A 68 1.18 -15.40 18.65
CA LYS A 68 1.53 -14.40 17.63
C LYS A 68 2.00 -13.05 18.20
N PRO A 69 1.34 -12.42 19.20
CA PRO A 69 1.81 -11.17 19.77
C PRO A 69 3.21 -11.23 20.41
N LEU A 70 3.70 -12.42 20.80
CA LEU A 70 5.10 -12.60 21.23
C LEU A 70 6.05 -12.49 20.05
N TYR A 71 5.72 -13.14 18.93
CA TYR A 71 6.51 -13.10 17.70
C TYR A 71 6.58 -11.69 17.13
N ASP A 72 5.46 -10.94 17.16
CA ASP A 72 5.42 -9.55 16.71
C ASP A 72 6.43 -8.68 17.46
N ARG A 73 6.54 -8.87 18.79
CA ARG A 73 7.47 -8.12 19.63
C ARG A 73 8.92 -8.44 19.33
N LEU A 74 9.20 -9.71 19.08
CA LEU A 74 10.52 -10.19 18.72
C LEU A 74 10.97 -9.53 17.41
N LEU A 75 10.12 -9.61 16.37
CA LEU A 75 10.35 -9.02 15.06
C LEU A 75 10.53 -7.49 15.16
N LEU A 76 9.64 -6.81 15.90
CA LEU A 76 9.73 -5.37 16.11
C LEU A 76 11.02 -4.96 16.82
N SER A 77 11.51 -5.74 17.78
CA SER A 77 12.76 -5.44 18.49
C SER A 77 13.98 -5.46 17.56
N VAL A 78 13.97 -6.31 16.53
CA VAL A 78 15.01 -6.36 15.50
C VAL A 78 14.88 -5.17 14.57
N LEU A 79 13.68 -4.95 14.02
CA LEU A 79 13.40 -3.84 13.09
C LEU A 79 13.72 -2.47 13.70
N ALA A 80 13.34 -2.26 14.96
CA ALA A 80 13.57 -1.00 15.65
C ALA A 80 15.07 -0.69 15.71
N ARG A 81 15.90 -1.63 16.18
CA ARG A 81 17.36 -1.45 16.28
C ARG A 81 18.04 -1.36 14.91
N ALA A 82 17.65 -2.21 13.96
CA ALA A 82 18.19 -2.20 12.61
C ALA A 82 17.93 -0.87 11.87
N THR A 83 16.78 -0.25 12.10
CA THR A 83 16.43 1.05 11.50
C THR A 83 17.39 2.17 11.92
N PHE A 84 17.93 2.11 13.15
CA PHE A 84 18.91 3.06 13.68
C PHE A 84 20.37 2.62 13.47
N GLY A 85 20.63 1.71 12.53
CA GLY A 85 21.99 1.34 12.13
C GLY A 85 22.69 0.32 13.03
N GLU A 86 21.99 -0.23 14.01
CA GLU A 86 22.55 -1.23 14.95
C GLU A 86 21.77 -2.55 14.85
N PRO A 87 21.85 -3.30 13.74
CA PRO A 87 21.15 -4.56 13.60
C PRO A 87 21.64 -5.56 14.66
N PRO A 88 20.76 -6.08 15.54
CA PRO A 88 21.15 -6.97 16.61
C PRO A 88 21.51 -8.35 16.05
N THR A 89 22.47 -9.03 16.67
CA THR A 89 22.74 -10.43 16.29
C THR A 89 21.59 -11.35 16.73
N PRO A 90 21.36 -12.49 16.07
CA PRO A 90 20.29 -13.43 16.43
C PRO A 90 20.34 -13.84 17.91
N LEU A 91 21.53 -14.12 18.44
CA LEU A 91 21.72 -14.51 19.83
C LEU A 91 21.38 -13.38 20.82
N GLN A 92 21.74 -12.13 20.51
CA GLN A 92 21.35 -10.98 21.32
C GLN A 92 19.82 -10.80 21.34
N THR A 93 19.16 -11.07 20.21
CA THR A 93 17.70 -11.01 20.12
C THR A 93 17.03 -12.09 20.97
N LEU A 94 17.53 -13.33 20.91
CA LEU A 94 17.01 -14.43 21.74
C LEU A 94 17.23 -14.19 23.25
N ARG A 95 18.41 -13.69 23.64
CA ARG A 95 18.69 -13.32 25.04
C ARG A 95 17.82 -12.16 25.53
N GLY A 96 17.32 -11.32 24.63
CA GLY A 96 16.44 -10.19 24.93
C GLY A 96 14.97 -10.55 25.18
N ILE A 97 14.54 -11.79 24.89
CA ILE A 97 13.14 -12.24 25.01
C ILE A 97 12.54 -11.94 26.40
N PRO A 98 13.21 -12.20 27.54
CA PRO A 98 12.63 -11.92 28.87
C PRO A 98 12.24 -10.45 29.08
N GLY A 99 13.00 -9.52 28.49
CA GLY A 99 12.66 -8.09 28.52
C GLY A 99 11.40 -7.78 27.71
N LEU A 100 11.21 -8.46 26.57
CA LEU A 100 10.04 -8.29 25.72
C LEU A 100 8.74 -8.76 26.40
N LEU A 101 8.80 -9.81 27.23
CA LEU A 101 7.64 -10.29 27.99
C LEU A 101 7.06 -9.22 28.94
N ARG A 102 7.93 -8.34 29.47
CA ARG A 102 7.55 -7.25 30.38
C ARG A 102 6.91 -6.05 29.68
N THR A 103 6.92 -6.00 28.35
CA THR A 103 6.30 -4.92 27.55
C THR A 103 4.79 -5.14 27.35
N GLY A 104 4.12 -5.59 28.41
CA GLY A 104 2.68 -5.84 28.43
C GLY A 104 2.21 -7.04 27.60
N LEU A 105 3.04 -8.07 27.40
CA LEU A 105 2.61 -9.25 26.61
C LEU A 105 1.23 -9.78 27.04
N PHE A 106 0.97 -9.84 28.35
CA PHE A 106 -0.32 -10.29 28.89
C PHE A 106 -1.52 -9.53 28.30
N THR A 107 -1.53 -8.19 28.32
CA THR A 107 -2.68 -7.45 27.75
C THR A 107 -2.78 -7.59 26.24
N ALA A 108 -1.68 -7.84 25.52
CA ALA A 108 -1.75 -8.12 24.08
C ALA A 108 -2.26 -9.54 23.78
N LEU A 109 -2.04 -10.50 24.68
CA LEU A 109 -2.57 -11.86 24.54
C LEU A 109 -4.05 -11.93 24.92
N THR A 110 -4.53 -11.08 25.84
CA THR A 110 -5.95 -11.07 26.26
C THR A 110 -6.79 -10.08 25.43
N LEU A 111 -6.80 -8.81 25.82
CA LEU A 111 -7.69 -7.79 25.25
C LEU A 111 -7.17 -7.21 23.92
N GLY A 112 -5.85 -7.11 23.78
CA GLY A 112 -5.20 -6.59 22.58
C GLY A 112 -5.10 -7.59 21.43
N ARG A 113 -5.59 -8.82 21.62
CA ARG A 113 -5.49 -9.90 20.63
C ARG A 113 -6.30 -9.59 19.39
N LEU A 114 -7.52 -9.08 19.59
CA LEU A 114 -8.50 -8.76 18.56
C LEU A 114 -8.39 -7.31 18.06
N ASP A 115 -7.28 -6.62 18.35
CA ASP A 115 -7.03 -5.28 17.81
C ASP A 115 -6.70 -5.38 16.30
N PRO A 116 -7.55 -4.88 15.39
CA PRO A 116 -7.32 -4.96 13.95
C PRO A 116 -6.17 -4.05 13.49
N GLN A 117 -5.62 -3.22 14.36
CA GLN A 117 -4.48 -2.33 14.09
C GLN A 117 -3.25 -2.73 14.91
N ARG A 118 -3.18 -3.98 15.39
CA ARG A 118 -2.16 -4.48 16.33
C ARG A 118 -0.73 -4.16 15.91
N ALA A 119 -0.33 -4.48 14.67
CA ALA A 119 1.04 -4.22 14.20
C ALA A 119 1.40 -2.73 14.18
N PHE A 120 0.43 -1.86 13.90
CA PHE A 120 0.63 -0.41 13.93
C PHE A 120 0.70 0.17 15.35
N HIS A 121 -0.06 -0.40 16.29
CA HIS A 121 -0.06 0.03 17.69
C HIS A 121 1.10 -0.53 18.52
N LEU A 122 1.68 -1.65 18.10
CA LEU A 122 2.74 -2.33 18.83
C LEU A 122 3.96 -1.42 19.15
N PRO A 123 4.46 -0.57 18.23
CA PRO A 123 5.59 0.32 18.52
C PRO A 123 5.30 1.38 19.59
N VAL A 124 4.07 1.91 19.64
CA VAL A 124 3.64 2.84 20.71
C VAL A 124 3.76 2.15 22.06
N TRP A 125 3.55 0.84 22.10
CA TRP A 125 3.55 0.11 23.34
C TRP A 125 4.93 -0.40 23.77
N GLN A 126 5.66 -0.97 22.83
CA GLN A 126 6.97 -1.57 23.09
C GLN A 126 8.11 -0.55 23.07
N LEU A 127 8.06 0.46 22.18
CA LEU A 127 9.16 1.42 21.98
C LEU A 127 8.93 2.72 22.74
N GLU A 128 7.71 3.27 22.74
CA GLU A 128 7.44 4.54 23.45
C GLU A 128 7.17 4.32 24.96
N GLY A 129 6.92 3.09 25.40
CA GLY A 129 6.75 2.75 26.82
C GLY A 129 5.53 3.39 27.51
N LEU A 130 4.60 3.96 26.74
CA LEU A 130 3.45 4.69 27.28
C LEU A 130 2.40 3.75 27.88
N ARG A 131 1.77 4.19 28.98
CA ARG A 131 0.72 3.44 29.71
C ARG A 131 -0.58 4.24 29.84
N GLY A 132 -1.69 3.53 30.08
CA GLY A 132 -2.99 4.11 30.41
C GLY A 132 -3.54 5.11 29.38
N ARG A 133 -4.04 6.25 29.86
CA ARG A 133 -4.65 7.33 29.06
C ARG A 133 -3.67 7.91 28.02
N ARG A 134 -2.41 8.18 28.42
CA ARG A 134 -1.38 8.72 27.52
C ARG A 134 -1.17 7.86 26.27
N ARG A 135 -1.13 6.53 26.45
CA ARG A 135 -1.05 5.57 25.34
C ARG A 135 -2.27 5.64 24.42
N ARG A 136 -3.49 5.70 24.98
CA ARG A 136 -4.72 5.75 24.18
C ARG A 136 -4.79 7.03 23.35
N THR A 137 -4.48 8.18 23.96
CA THR A 137 -4.40 9.47 23.26
C THR A 137 -3.38 9.42 22.14
N ARG A 138 -2.17 8.90 22.42
CA ARG A 138 -1.11 8.76 21.42
C ARG A 138 -1.51 7.85 20.25
N ARG A 139 -2.11 6.69 20.53
CA ARG A 139 -2.65 5.77 19.50
C ARG A 139 -3.70 6.46 18.63
N ASN A 140 -4.64 7.19 19.24
CA ASN A 140 -5.69 7.91 18.50
C ASN A 140 -5.08 8.99 17.58
N VAL A 141 -4.14 9.78 18.09
CA VAL A 141 -3.46 10.83 17.32
C VAL A 141 -2.68 10.26 16.13
N LEU A 142 -1.93 9.17 16.34
CA LEU A 142 -1.21 8.48 15.27
C LEU A 142 -2.18 7.86 14.24
N GLY A 143 -3.29 7.29 14.73
CA GLY A 143 -4.29 6.56 13.94
C GLY A 143 -5.25 7.42 13.11
N ARG A 144 -5.47 8.71 13.43
CA ARG A 144 -6.49 9.57 12.79
C ARG A 144 -6.53 9.56 11.26
N ARG A 145 -5.40 9.34 10.56
CA ARG A 145 -5.34 9.28 9.08
C ARG A 145 -4.91 7.93 8.51
N VAL A 146 -4.39 7.03 9.34
CA VAL A 146 -3.76 5.76 8.90
C VAL A 146 -4.41 4.53 9.53
N GLY A 147 -5.34 4.71 10.47
CA GLY A 147 -6.03 3.61 11.14
C GLY A 147 -6.74 2.66 10.16
N SER A 148 -7.43 3.18 9.15
CA SER A 148 -8.07 2.36 8.10
C SER A 148 -7.06 1.53 7.31
N HIS A 149 -5.87 2.08 7.05
CA HIS A 149 -4.80 1.38 6.34
C HIS A 149 -4.17 0.30 7.22
N ALA A 150 -4.03 0.54 8.52
CA ALA A 150 -3.57 -0.46 9.48
C ALA A 150 -4.57 -1.64 9.60
N VAL A 151 -5.88 -1.38 9.57
CA VAL A 151 -6.90 -2.44 9.48
C VAL A 151 -6.80 -3.20 8.17
N GLY A 152 -6.70 -2.47 7.05
CA GLY A 152 -6.53 -3.07 5.72
C GLY A 152 -5.27 -3.95 5.64
N LEU A 153 -4.19 -3.57 6.32
CA LEU A 153 -2.97 -4.35 6.42
C LEU A 153 -3.21 -5.69 7.13
N THR A 154 -3.91 -5.69 8.27
CA THR A 154 -4.28 -6.92 8.98
C THR A 154 -5.15 -7.81 8.11
N LEU A 155 -6.16 -7.25 7.44
CA LEU A 155 -7.02 -8.00 6.54
C LEU A 155 -6.22 -8.62 5.39
N LEU A 156 -5.33 -7.85 4.76
CA LEU A 156 -4.48 -8.33 3.67
C LEU A 156 -3.63 -9.53 4.09
N PHE A 157 -2.91 -9.42 5.22
CA PHE A 157 -2.01 -10.48 5.64
C PHE A 157 -2.73 -11.71 6.21
N VAL A 158 -3.88 -11.55 6.86
CA VAL A 158 -4.72 -12.69 7.25
C VAL A 158 -5.21 -13.44 6.01
N ASN A 159 -5.66 -12.73 4.97
CA ASN A 159 -6.05 -13.37 3.72
C ASN A 159 -4.86 -14.04 3.01
N MET A 160 -3.68 -13.42 3.03
CA MET A 160 -2.47 -14.01 2.46
C MET A 160 -2.09 -15.32 3.17
N GLU A 161 -2.20 -15.35 4.51
CA GLU A 161 -1.98 -16.56 5.30
C GLU A 161 -2.99 -17.66 4.94
N LEU A 162 -4.28 -17.32 4.85
CA LEU A 162 -5.32 -18.27 4.43
C LEU A 162 -5.06 -18.82 3.02
N VAL A 163 -4.74 -17.94 2.06
CA VAL A 163 -4.42 -18.34 0.68
C VAL A 163 -3.22 -19.26 0.63
N LEU A 164 -2.18 -19.02 1.44
CA LEU A 164 -1.02 -19.90 1.51
C LEU A 164 -1.38 -21.28 2.08
N VAL A 165 -2.13 -21.33 3.17
CA VAL A 165 -2.55 -22.59 3.79
C VAL A 165 -3.44 -23.39 2.84
N PHE A 166 -4.52 -22.77 2.31
CA PHE A 166 -5.41 -23.44 1.36
C PHE A 166 -4.72 -23.77 0.04
N GLY A 167 -3.77 -22.95 -0.41
CA GLY A 167 -2.96 -23.21 -1.59
C GLY A 167 -2.06 -24.44 -1.42
N LEU A 168 -1.47 -24.63 -0.24
CA LEU A 168 -0.69 -25.84 0.08
C LEU A 168 -1.56 -27.10 0.11
N TYR A 169 -2.77 -27.01 0.67
CA TYR A 169 -3.75 -28.10 0.60
C TYR A 169 -4.20 -28.39 -0.83
N GLY A 170 -4.45 -27.36 -1.64
CA GLY A 170 -4.81 -27.49 -3.05
C GLY A 170 -3.68 -28.14 -3.87
N LEU A 171 -2.43 -27.77 -3.59
CA LEU A 171 -1.25 -28.40 -4.19
C LEU A 171 -1.16 -29.88 -3.81
N LEU A 172 -1.33 -30.20 -2.52
CA LEU A 172 -1.34 -31.59 -2.04
C LEU A 172 -2.43 -32.39 -2.76
N TRP A 173 -3.64 -31.84 -2.85
CA TRP A 173 -4.78 -32.44 -3.55
C TRP A 173 -4.47 -32.73 -5.02
N MET A 174 -3.79 -31.81 -5.72
CA MET A 174 -3.34 -32.03 -7.11
C MET A 174 -2.29 -33.13 -7.26
N MET A 175 -1.58 -33.49 -6.19
CA MET A 175 -0.58 -34.57 -6.19
C MET A 175 -1.16 -35.93 -5.81
N LEU A 176 -2.42 -36.00 -5.37
CA LEU A 176 -3.06 -37.27 -5.06
C LEU A 176 -3.44 -38.02 -6.35
N PRO A 177 -3.16 -39.33 -6.42
CA PRO A 177 -3.52 -40.13 -7.59
C PRO A 177 -5.04 -40.30 -7.73
N GLU A 178 -5.51 -40.40 -8.98
CA GLU A 178 -6.92 -40.65 -9.29
C GLU A 178 -7.37 -41.98 -8.67
N GLY A 179 -8.35 -41.93 -7.76
CA GLY A 179 -8.88 -43.09 -7.03
C GLY A 179 -8.70 -43.05 -5.51
N VAL A 180 -7.94 -42.09 -4.98
CA VAL A 180 -7.93 -41.83 -3.53
C VAL A 180 -9.09 -40.90 -3.18
N GLU A 181 -10.13 -41.45 -2.56
CA GLU A 181 -11.20 -40.64 -1.96
C GLU A 181 -10.64 -39.93 -0.72
N VAL A 182 -10.45 -38.60 -0.84
CA VAL A 182 -10.03 -37.76 0.27
C VAL A 182 -11.26 -37.15 0.93
N ASP A 183 -11.48 -37.51 2.18
CA ASP A 183 -12.46 -36.83 3.00
C ASP A 183 -11.86 -35.56 3.60
N PHE A 184 -12.22 -34.42 3.02
CA PHE A 184 -11.76 -33.10 3.46
C PHE A 184 -12.20 -32.75 4.89
N SER A 185 -13.30 -33.35 5.37
CA SER A 185 -13.77 -33.11 6.73
C SER A 185 -12.72 -33.48 7.77
N HIS A 186 -11.91 -34.51 7.51
CA HIS A 186 -10.82 -34.93 8.38
C HIS A 186 -9.55 -34.07 8.27
N TRP A 187 -9.40 -33.31 7.18
CA TRP A 187 -8.26 -32.40 6.97
C TRP A 187 -8.45 -31.07 7.68
N PHE A 188 -9.71 -30.66 7.83
CA PHE A 188 -10.13 -29.44 8.52
C PHE A 188 -10.87 -29.73 9.83
N GLY A 189 -10.98 -31.01 10.21
CA GLY A 189 -11.70 -31.49 11.39
C GLY A 189 -11.02 -31.03 12.67
N TRP A 190 -11.83 -30.53 13.59
CA TRP A 190 -11.42 -29.96 14.88
C TRP A 190 -11.36 -31.05 15.98
N ASP A 191 -11.63 -32.28 15.57
CA ASP A 191 -11.96 -33.46 16.35
C ASP A 191 -10.70 -34.07 16.98
N GLY A 192 -9.52 -33.81 16.40
CA GLY A 192 -8.22 -34.26 16.92
C GLY A 192 -7.92 -35.75 16.73
N ASP A 193 -8.86 -36.52 16.17
CA ASP A 193 -8.75 -37.98 16.03
C ASP A 193 -7.67 -38.42 15.03
N ASN A 194 -7.36 -37.59 14.03
CA ASN A 194 -6.32 -37.87 13.04
C ASN A 194 -5.06 -37.02 13.28
N VAL A 195 -4.10 -37.61 14.01
CA VAL A 195 -2.81 -36.97 14.33
C VAL A 195 -2.04 -36.56 13.07
N GLY A 196 -2.11 -37.35 12.00
CA GLY A 196 -1.46 -37.05 10.73
C GLY A 196 -2.01 -35.79 10.08
N ALA A 197 -3.34 -35.63 10.07
CA ALA A 197 -4.00 -34.43 9.56
C ALA A 197 -3.67 -33.19 10.41
N VAL A 198 -3.64 -33.33 11.75
CA VAL A 198 -3.24 -32.24 12.66
C VAL A 198 -1.79 -31.82 12.38
N LEU A 199 -0.86 -32.77 12.26
CA LEU A 199 0.54 -32.48 11.96
C LEU A 199 0.70 -31.78 10.61
N LEU A 200 -0.03 -32.23 9.59
CA LEU A 200 -0.03 -31.63 8.27
C LEU A 200 -0.55 -30.19 8.31
N TYR A 201 -1.67 -29.95 9.00
CA TYR A 201 -2.21 -28.62 9.22
C TYR A 201 -1.19 -27.72 9.92
N LEU A 202 -0.63 -28.18 11.04
CA LEU A 202 0.38 -27.43 11.80
C LEU A 202 1.58 -27.10 10.93
N PHE A 203 2.05 -28.03 10.11
CA PHE A 203 3.17 -27.82 9.21
C PHE A 203 2.87 -26.75 8.14
N PHE A 204 1.73 -26.84 7.45
CA PHE A 204 1.33 -25.85 6.45
C PHE A 204 1.09 -24.47 7.07
N TYR A 205 0.43 -24.44 8.23
CA TYR A 205 0.22 -23.23 8.99
C TYR A 205 1.54 -22.58 9.44
N LEU A 206 2.50 -23.36 9.94
CA LEU A 206 3.83 -22.88 10.31
C LEU A 206 4.60 -22.32 9.12
N LEU A 207 4.52 -22.95 7.95
CA LEU A 207 5.11 -22.42 6.71
C LEU A 207 4.49 -21.07 6.32
N ALA A 208 3.16 -20.98 6.36
CA ALA A 208 2.45 -19.74 6.04
C ALA A 208 2.84 -18.61 7.00
N VAL A 209 2.76 -18.86 8.32
CA VAL A 209 3.12 -17.88 9.36
C VAL A 209 4.59 -17.47 9.25
N SER A 210 5.50 -18.43 9.01
CA SER A 210 6.93 -18.19 8.85
C SER A 210 7.25 -17.17 7.75
N LEU A 211 6.42 -17.10 6.71
CA LEU A 211 6.58 -16.17 5.60
C LEU A 211 5.85 -14.83 5.85
N VAL A 212 4.64 -14.91 6.40
CA VAL A 212 3.70 -13.78 6.47
C VAL A 212 4.00 -12.84 7.65
N GLU A 213 4.28 -13.38 8.84
CA GLU A 213 4.33 -12.57 10.07
C GLU A 213 5.40 -11.46 10.02
N PRO A 214 6.63 -11.70 9.54
CA PRO A 214 7.64 -10.65 9.46
C PRO A 214 7.22 -9.50 8.53
N LEU A 215 6.53 -9.81 7.42
CA LEU A 215 6.01 -8.82 6.49
C LEU A 215 4.91 -7.97 7.13
N TYR A 216 3.99 -8.61 7.85
CA TYR A 216 2.93 -7.93 8.59
C TYR A 216 3.49 -6.95 9.63
N VAL A 217 4.41 -7.41 10.48
CA VAL A 217 5.01 -6.59 11.54
C VAL A 217 5.83 -5.45 10.97
N ALA A 218 6.65 -5.71 9.94
CA ALA A 218 7.47 -4.68 9.33
C ALA A 218 6.63 -3.61 8.63
N SER A 219 5.56 -3.99 7.95
CA SER A 219 4.65 -3.05 7.29
C SER A 219 3.91 -2.18 8.32
N GLY A 220 3.46 -2.77 9.44
CA GLY A 220 2.85 -2.02 10.54
C GLY A 220 3.82 -1.05 11.23
N PHE A 221 5.07 -1.47 11.41
CA PHE A 221 6.13 -0.63 11.95
C PHE A 221 6.49 0.53 11.02
N ALA A 222 6.55 0.29 9.71
CA ALA A 222 6.84 1.33 8.72
C ALA A 222 5.69 2.36 8.62
N LEU A 223 4.43 1.94 8.74
CA LEU A 223 3.28 2.85 8.90
C LEU A 223 3.42 3.73 10.15
N TYR A 224 3.84 3.14 11.27
CA TYR A 224 4.10 3.87 12.52
C TYR A 224 5.21 4.90 12.34
N LEU A 225 6.36 4.52 11.78
CA LEU A 225 7.48 5.44 11.54
C LEU A 225 7.04 6.60 10.64
N ASN A 226 6.35 6.33 9.53
CA ASN A 226 5.88 7.37 8.62
C ASN A 226 4.96 8.38 9.32
N ARG A 227 4.04 7.92 10.19
CA ARG A 227 3.17 8.84 10.96
C ARG A 227 3.90 9.60 12.04
N ARG A 228 4.86 8.96 12.69
CA ARG A 228 5.70 9.61 13.68
C ARG A 228 6.55 10.72 13.04
N THR A 229 7.20 10.44 11.92
CA THR A 229 7.93 11.43 11.12
C THR A 229 7.07 12.62 10.72
N GLN A 230 5.83 12.39 10.29
CA GLN A 230 4.91 13.47 9.88
C GLN A 230 4.44 14.34 11.04
N LEU A 231 4.17 13.75 12.21
CA LEU A 231 3.66 14.48 13.37
C LEU A 231 4.75 15.18 14.18
N GLU A 232 5.93 14.58 14.26
CA GLU A 232 7.08 15.13 14.97
C GLU A 232 7.92 16.04 14.08
N GLY A 233 7.55 16.21 12.81
CA GLY A 233 8.24 17.12 11.89
C GLY A 233 9.67 16.71 11.56
N TRP A 234 10.06 15.44 11.77
CA TRP A 234 11.44 14.96 11.53
C TRP A 234 11.90 15.22 10.10
N ASP A 235 10.98 15.16 9.13
CA ASP A 235 11.29 15.48 7.73
C ASP A 235 11.58 16.96 7.52
N LEU A 236 10.82 17.85 8.17
CA LEU A 236 11.06 19.30 8.14
C LEU A 236 12.38 19.65 8.83
N GLU A 237 12.65 19.09 10.01
CA GLU A 237 13.90 19.34 10.72
C GLU A 237 15.12 18.92 9.89
N LEU A 238 15.09 17.73 9.29
CA LEU A 238 16.18 17.27 8.43
C LEU A 238 16.30 18.10 7.16
N ALA A 239 15.20 18.54 6.56
CA ALA A 239 15.21 19.43 5.40
C ALA A 239 15.82 20.81 5.74
N PHE A 240 15.42 21.41 6.86
CA PHE A 240 16.01 22.65 7.36
C PHE A 240 17.49 22.49 7.69
N ARG A 241 17.90 21.42 8.39
CA ARG A 241 19.32 21.15 8.66
C ARG A 241 20.14 21.00 7.37
N ARG A 242 19.60 20.33 6.35
CA ARG A 242 20.26 20.23 5.03
C ARG A 242 20.35 21.59 4.34
N LEU A 243 19.31 22.42 4.42
CA LEU A 243 19.31 23.78 3.89
C LEU A 243 20.35 24.64 4.59
N VAL A 244 20.38 24.63 5.93
CA VAL A 244 21.38 25.32 6.74
C VAL A 244 22.78 24.84 6.37
N ASN A 245 23.05 23.53 6.31
CA ASN A 245 24.40 23.06 5.95
C ASN A 245 24.82 23.42 4.52
N ARG A 246 23.87 23.57 3.58
CA ARG A 246 24.18 24.02 2.20
C ARG A 246 24.38 25.53 2.10
N LEU A 247 23.58 26.29 2.83
CA LEU A 247 23.53 27.76 2.72
C LEU A 247 24.45 28.45 3.74
N ALA A 248 24.74 27.84 4.88
CA ALA A 248 25.62 28.36 5.92
C ALA A 248 26.97 28.82 5.36
N PRO A 249 27.72 28.03 4.56
CA PRO A 249 29.01 28.52 4.04
C PRO A 249 28.85 29.72 3.09
N ALA A 250 27.77 29.79 2.30
CA ALA A 250 27.52 30.90 1.38
C ALA A 250 27.03 32.16 2.10
N VAL A 251 26.15 32.01 3.08
CA VAL A 251 25.66 33.10 3.95
C VAL A 251 26.79 33.62 4.83
N PHE A 252 27.64 32.73 5.34
CA PHE A 252 28.82 33.09 6.13
C PHE A 252 29.84 33.87 5.28
N LEU A 253 30.09 33.45 4.02
CA LEU A 253 30.92 34.20 3.07
C LEU A 253 30.31 35.57 2.72
N LEU A 254 28.99 35.65 2.51
CA LEU A 254 28.28 36.91 2.25
C LEU A 254 28.32 37.86 3.45
N LEU A 255 28.18 37.34 4.68
CA LEU A 255 28.29 38.12 5.92
C LEU A 255 29.73 38.59 6.17
N LEU A 256 30.74 37.78 5.85
CA LEU A 256 32.17 38.17 5.89
C LEU A 256 32.50 39.30 4.92
N ILE A 257 31.81 39.39 3.78
CA ILE A 257 31.98 40.46 2.80
C ILE A 257 31.31 41.77 3.28
N TRP A 258 30.20 41.69 4.01
CA TRP A 258 29.44 42.86 4.46
C TRP A 258 29.81 43.36 5.88
N ILE A 259 30.47 42.54 6.71
CA ILE A 259 30.86 42.89 8.09
C ILE A 259 32.31 42.45 8.34
N PRO A 260 33.32 43.26 7.99
CA PRO A 260 34.70 42.95 8.30
C PRO A 260 34.94 43.17 9.81
N GLY A 261 35.03 42.08 10.58
CA GLY A 261 35.32 42.13 12.02
C GLY A 261 34.46 41.21 12.91
N ALA A 262 33.53 40.43 12.34
CA ALA A 262 32.76 39.45 13.12
C ALA A 262 33.65 38.26 13.52
N SER A 263 34.17 38.28 14.75
CA SER A 263 34.84 37.13 15.36
C SER A 263 33.83 35.99 15.61
N PRO A 264 34.18 34.72 15.35
CA PRO A 264 33.26 33.57 15.50
C PRO A 264 32.88 33.26 16.95
N GLU A 265 33.43 33.97 17.92
CA GLU A 265 33.26 33.74 19.36
C GLU A 265 31.91 34.21 19.92
N ALA A 266 31.12 34.96 19.13
CA ALA A 266 29.81 35.48 19.54
C ALA A 266 28.61 34.52 19.26
N ALA A 267 28.85 33.35 18.67
CA ALA A 267 27.79 32.44 18.22
C ALA A 267 27.46 31.29 19.20
N GLU A 268 28.09 31.22 20.38
CA GLU A 268 27.80 30.23 21.44
C GLU A 268 26.94 30.80 22.58
N SER A 269 25.92 31.60 22.26
CA SER A 269 24.81 31.78 23.20
C SER A 269 23.61 31.00 22.66
N GLU A 270 23.30 29.86 23.27
CA GLU A 270 21.98 29.24 23.11
C GLU A 270 20.95 30.28 23.58
N PRO A 271 20.04 30.75 22.71
CA PRO A 271 18.97 31.63 23.16
C PRO A 271 18.09 30.83 24.14
N ASP A 272 17.77 31.43 25.28
CA ASP A 272 16.94 30.80 26.31
C ASP A 272 15.48 30.74 25.83
N PHE A 273 15.17 29.72 25.03
CA PHE A 273 13.84 29.49 24.48
C PHE A 273 12.75 29.40 25.55
N ARG A 274 13.09 29.12 26.82
CA ARG A 274 12.10 29.09 27.91
C ARG A 274 11.60 30.47 28.27
N ALA A 275 12.48 31.48 28.26
CA ALA A 275 12.10 32.86 28.53
C ALA A 275 11.22 33.42 27.40
N GLU A 276 11.59 33.14 26.15
CA GLU A 276 10.86 33.59 24.96
C GLU A 276 9.47 32.93 24.85
N ILE A 277 9.35 31.65 25.19
CA ILE A 277 8.04 30.97 25.26
C ILE A 277 7.15 31.56 26.36
N GLN A 278 7.72 31.94 27.51
CA GLN A 278 6.95 32.57 28.59
C GLN A 278 6.49 33.98 28.20
N GLU A 279 7.30 34.71 27.44
CA GLU A 279 6.95 36.02 26.90
C GLU A 279 5.83 35.94 25.85
N ILE A 280 5.88 34.95 24.94
CA ILE A 280 4.83 34.69 23.95
C ILE A 280 3.53 34.23 24.64
N LEU A 281 3.61 33.38 25.65
CA LEU A 281 2.44 32.94 26.43
C LEU A 281 1.82 34.07 27.28
N ALA A 282 2.59 35.11 27.60
CA ALA A 282 2.12 36.29 28.31
C ALA A 282 1.51 37.35 27.38
N ALA A 283 1.55 37.15 26.06
CA ALA A 283 0.92 38.06 25.11
C ALA A 283 -0.61 38.03 25.24
N GLU A 284 -1.24 39.19 25.06
CA GLU A 284 -2.69 39.40 25.21
C GLU A 284 -3.51 38.47 24.28
N GLU A 285 -2.93 38.09 23.14
CA GLU A 285 -3.48 37.16 22.14
C GLU A 285 -3.62 35.70 22.65
N PHE A 286 -2.89 35.31 23.70
CA PHE A 286 -2.97 33.99 24.34
C PHE A 286 -3.73 33.99 25.67
N SER A 287 -4.32 35.13 26.04
CA SER A 287 -5.06 35.31 27.29
C SER A 287 -6.53 34.88 27.21
N GLU A 288 -7.00 34.52 26.01
CA GLU A 288 -8.40 34.17 25.75
C GLU A 288 -8.62 32.66 25.96
N TYR A 289 -9.32 32.33 27.04
CA TYR A 289 -9.78 30.96 27.30
C TYR A 289 -11.05 30.70 26.50
N ILE A 290 -10.99 29.77 25.55
CA ILE A 290 -12.17 29.29 24.82
C ILE A 290 -12.65 28.01 25.51
N GLU A 291 -13.80 28.06 26.17
CA GLU A 291 -14.50 26.86 26.62
C GLU A 291 -15.05 26.11 25.40
N ILE A 292 -14.59 24.87 25.22
CA ILE A 292 -15.06 23.97 24.17
C ILE A 292 -15.83 22.84 24.87
N ASP A 293 -17.15 22.86 24.75
CA ASP A 293 -17.99 21.77 25.23
C ASP A 293 -17.68 20.49 24.46
N ASN A 294 -16.93 19.60 25.10
CA ASN A 294 -16.79 18.21 24.67
C ASN A 294 -17.65 17.34 25.56
N TRP A 295 -18.36 16.39 24.96
CA TRP A 295 -19.01 15.32 25.68
C TRP A 295 -17.94 14.46 26.38
N ASP A 296 -17.72 14.72 27.68
CA ASP A 296 -17.00 13.83 28.57
C ASP A 296 -18.02 12.95 29.29
N PHE A 297 -17.94 11.64 29.08
CA PHE A 297 -18.69 10.70 29.91
C PHE A 297 -18.01 10.67 31.26
N GLY A 298 -18.51 11.50 32.18
CA GLY A 298 -18.04 11.61 33.55
C GLY A 298 -17.87 10.22 34.16
N SER A 299 -16.65 9.93 34.60
CA SER A 299 -16.40 8.83 35.53
C SER A 299 -16.95 9.25 36.89
N ASN A 300 -18.23 8.98 37.12
CA ASN A 300 -18.72 8.86 38.49
C ASN A 300 -18.09 7.60 39.07
N ASP A 301 -17.16 7.82 40.01
CA ASP A 301 -16.80 6.84 41.01
C ASP A 301 -18.01 6.67 41.94
N GLU A 302 -18.91 5.77 41.58
CA GLU A 302 -19.84 5.16 42.53
C GLU A 302 -19.37 3.72 42.78
N ASP A 303 -19.17 3.43 44.06
CA ASP A 303 -18.74 2.14 44.59
C ASP A 303 -19.67 1.01 44.12
N VAL A 304 -19.22 0.24 43.13
CA VAL A 304 -19.90 -1.01 42.75
C VAL A 304 -19.49 -2.10 43.73
N ASN A 305 -20.37 -2.32 44.70
CA ASN A 305 -20.36 -3.48 45.58
C ASN A 305 -20.41 -4.77 44.74
N ASP A 306 -19.44 -5.64 44.97
CA ASP A 306 -19.16 -6.87 44.24
C ASP A 306 -20.24 -7.92 44.57
N GLN A 307 -21.42 -7.82 43.94
CA GLN A 307 -22.32 -8.96 43.84
C GLN A 307 -21.73 -9.94 42.84
N GLN A 308 -21.25 -11.08 43.36
CA GLN A 308 -20.84 -12.24 42.57
C GLN A 308 -21.92 -12.56 41.51
N VAL A 309 -21.61 -12.21 40.26
CA VAL A 309 -22.43 -12.56 39.11
C VAL A 309 -22.26 -14.06 38.87
N ASP A 310 -23.37 -14.79 38.92
CA ASP A 310 -23.43 -16.22 38.64
C ASP A 310 -23.04 -16.47 37.16
N LEU A 311 -21.86 -17.08 36.98
CA LEU A 311 -21.19 -17.32 35.69
C LEU A 311 -21.89 -18.39 34.83
N GLY A 312 -22.94 -19.06 35.33
CA GLY A 312 -23.68 -20.07 34.58
C GLY A 312 -24.46 -19.50 33.39
N VAL A 313 -25.15 -18.37 33.60
CA VAL A 313 -26.06 -17.75 32.60
C VAL A 313 -25.28 -17.13 31.42
N LEU A 314 -24.02 -16.70 31.67
CA LEU A 314 -23.15 -16.14 30.64
C LEU A 314 -22.65 -17.22 29.64
N SER A 315 -22.51 -18.47 30.09
CA SER A 315 -22.06 -19.58 29.24
C SER A 315 -23.15 -20.00 28.25
N ASP A 316 -24.42 -20.05 28.69
CA ASP A 316 -25.56 -20.37 27.84
C ASP A 316 -25.84 -19.27 26.80
N LEU A 317 -25.66 -17.99 27.16
CA LEU A 317 -25.69 -16.87 26.21
C LEU A 317 -24.53 -16.94 25.21
N GLY A 318 -23.34 -17.38 25.64
CA GLY A 318 -22.17 -17.55 24.77
C GLY A 318 -22.38 -18.57 23.66
N HIS A 319 -23.00 -19.70 23.97
CA HIS A 319 -23.33 -20.74 22.99
C HIS A 319 -24.40 -20.30 21.98
N LEU A 320 -25.38 -19.51 22.41
CA LEU A 320 -26.41 -18.99 21.51
C LEU A 320 -25.84 -17.92 20.57
N ILE A 321 -24.94 -17.08 21.07
CA ILE A 321 -24.21 -16.08 20.26
C ILE A 321 -23.26 -16.77 19.27
N SER A 322 -22.60 -17.87 19.64
CA SER A 322 -21.69 -18.58 18.74
C SER A 322 -22.44 -19.24 17.57
N ILE A 323 -23.60 -19.85 17.83
CA ILE A 323 -24.43 -20.46 16.77
C ILE A 323 -24.96 -19.39 15.82
N VAL A 324 -25.43 -18.26 16.37
CA VAL A 324 -25.93 -17.14 15.54
C VAL A 324 -24.80 -16.53 14.71
N ALA A 325 -23.60 -16.37 15.29
CA ALA A 325 -22.43 -15.86 14.57
C ALA A 325 -21.98 -16.81 13.46
N GLU A 326 -22.00 -18.12 13.72
CA GLU A 326 -21.64 -19.15 12.73
C GLU A 326 -22.64 -19.17 11.56
N VAL A 327 -23.94 -19.13 11.84
CA VAL A 327 -24.98 -19.07 10.81
C VAL A 327 -24.90 -17.76 10.01
N LEU A 328 -24.66 -16.63 10.67
CA LEU A 328 -24.47 -15.35 9.98
C LEU A 328 -23.21 -15.34 9.11
N LEU A 329 -22.12 -15.95 9.57
CA LEU A 329 -20.86 -16.03 8.83
C LEU A 329 -21.03 -16.91 7.58
N TRP A 330 -21.59 -18.11 7.72
CA TRP A 330 -21.88 -18.97 6.57
C TRP A 330 -22.91 -18.34 5.63
N GLY A 331 -23.90 -17.64 6.16
CA GLY A 331 -24.84 -16.84 5.37
C GLY A 331 -24.14 -15.74 4.55
N LEU A 332 -23.18 -15.03 5.14
CA LEU A 332 -22.35 -14.03 4.46
C LEU A 332 -21.43 -14.65 3.40
N VAL A 333 -20.85 -15.82 3.67
CA VAL A 333 -20.03 -16.55 2.70
C VAL A 333 -20.88 -17.01 1.52
N ILE A 334 -22.06 -17.59 1.77
CA ILE A 334 -23.00 -17.99 0.72
C ILE A 334 -23.47 -16.77 -0.08
N LEU A 335 -23.77 -15.65 0.60
CA LEU A 335 -24.13 -14.40 -0.07
C LEU A 335 -22.98 -13.85 -0.91
N ALA A 336 -21.74 -13.89 -0.41
CA ALA A 336 -20.56 -13.49 -1.15
C ALA A 336 -20.36 -14.39 -2.37
N VAL A 337 -20.43 -15.72 -2.23
CA VAL A 337 -20.38 -16.68 -3.35
C VAL A 337 -21.50 -16.43 -4.35
N TYR A 338 -22.72 -16.16 -3.88
CA TYR A 338 -23.86 -15.82 -4.73
C TYR A 338 -23.64 -14.50 -5.48
N LEU A 339 -23.11 -13.46 -4.83
CA LEU A 339 -22.76 -12.19 -5.47
C LEU A 339 -21.58 -12.37 -6.43
N LEU A 340 -20.59 -13.21 -6.10
CA LEU A 340 -19.48 -13.58 -6.98
C LEU A 340 -19.93 -14.36 -8.21
N TYR A 341 -20.89 -15.25 -8.05
CA TYR A 341 -21.51 -15.94 -9.16
C TYR A 341 -22.42 -15.02 -9.99
N ARG A 342 -23.24 -14.18 -9.35
CA ARG A 342 -24.22 -13.31 -10.04
C ARG A 342 -23.56 -12.16 -10.78
N TRP A 343 -22.50 -11.58 -10.23
CA TRP A 343 -21.70 -10.57 -10.90
C TRP A 343 -20.47 -11.15 -11.62
N ARG A 344 -20.40 -12.48 -11.81
CA ARG A 344 -19.30 -13.13 -12.54
C ARG A 344 -19.04 -12.48 -13.91
N HIS A 345 -20.08 -12.01 -14.59
CA HIS A 345 -19.97 -11.37 -15.90
C HIS A 345 -19.24 -10.01 -15.86
N THR A 346 -19.18 -9.35 -14.70
CA THR A 346 -18.56 -8.03 -14.53
C THR A 346 -17.08 -8.11 -14.16
N TRP A 347 -16.62 -9.20 -13.51
CA TRP A 347 -15.23 -9.30 -13.00
C TRP A 347 -14.43 -10.47 -13.57
N TRP A 348 -15.09 -11.45 -14.19
CA TRP A 348 -14.40 -12.49 -14.96
C TRP A 348 -13.46 -11.91 -16.04
N PRO A 349 -13.80 -10.83 -16.76
CA PRO A 349 -12.87 -10.19 -17.70
C PRO A 349 -11.67 -9.50 -17.03
N ALA A 350 -11.79 -9.11 -15.76
CA ALA A 350 -10.72 -8.48 -14.98
C ALA A 350 -9.74 -9.51 -14.39
N LEU A 351 -10.20 -10.75 -14.14
CA LEU A 351 -9.40 -11.87 -13.63
C LEU A 351 -8.77 -12.73 -14.74
N SER A 352 -9.40 -12.82 -15.92
CA SER A 352 -8.86 -13.57 -17.08
C SER A 352 -7.75 -12.82 -17.85
N GLY A 353 -7.32 -11.66 -17.35
CA GLY A 353 -6.33 -10.78 -17.98
C GLY A 353 -4.90 -10.90 -17.42
N TRP A 354 -4.47 -12.07 -16.93
CA TRP A 354 -3.08 -12.29 -16.52
C TRP A 354 -2.16 -12.48 -17.74
N SER A 355 -2.05 -11.44 -18.56
CA SER A 355 -0.92 -11.24 -19.46
C SER A 355 -0.07 -10.11 -18.88
N ARG A 356 1.20 -10.44 -18.62
CA ARG A 356 2.27 -9.62 -17.99
C ARG A 356 2.01 -8.11 -18.01
N PRO A 357 1.98 -7.42 -16.86
CA PRO A 357 2.12 -5.98 -16.88
C PRO A 357 3.51 -5.65 -17.40
N ALA A 358 3.57 -5.05 -18.59
CA ALA A 358 4.79 -4.42 -19.07
C ALA A 358 5.23 -3.41 -18.01
N THR A 359 6.46 -3.56 -17.53
CA THR A 359 7.22 -2.56 -16.78
C THR A 359 6.90 -1.18 -17.36
N LYS A 360 6.31 -0.32 -16.55
CA LYS A 360 6.13 1.09 -16.86
C LYS A 360 7.54 1.68 -17.05
N PRO A 361 7.98 2.02 -18.27
CA PRO A 361 9.08 2.95 -18.40
C PRO A 361 8.54 4.29 -17.91
N GLU A 362 9.37 5.03 -17.19
CA GLU A 362 9.18 6.47 -16.99
C GLU A 362 8.76 7.14 -18.29
N PRO A 363 8.08 8.30 -18.24
CA PRO A 363 7.78 9.04 -19.45
C PRO A 363 9.11 9.48 -20.07
N ALA A 364 9.64 8.66 -20.98
CA ALA A 364 10.33 9.20 -22.11
C ALA A 364 9.29 10.15 -22.71
N ALA A 365 9.54 11.45 -22.57
CA ALA A 365 9.09 12.40 -23.55
C ALA A 365 9.41 11.75 -24.90
N ILE A 366 8.41 11.12 -25.52
CA ILE A 366 8.46 10.90 -26.94
C ILE A 366 8.49 12.33 -27.43
N ALA A 367 9.68 12.74 -27.84
CA ALA A 367 9.86 13.84 -28.75
C ALA A 367 8.88 13.56 -29.90
N MET A 368 7.67 14.11 -29.76
CA MET A 368 6.89 14.60 -30.88
C MET A 368 7.87 15.56 -31.53
N GLY A 369 8.64 15.05 -32.49
CA GLY A 369 9.72 15.79 -33.12
C GLY A 369 9.19 17.17 -33.47
N GLU A 370 9.92 18.19 -33.05
CA GLU A 370 9.67 19.58 -33.34
C GLU A 370 9.61 19.77 -34.86
N LEU A 371 8.42 19.58 -35.42
CA LEU A 371 7.98 20.30 -36.60
C LEU A 371 6.96 21.30 -36.06
N ALA A 372 7.52 22.41 -35.59
CA ALA A 372 6.87 23.61 -35.10
C ALA A 372 6.24 24.40 -36.28
N THR A 373 5.38 23.74 -37.05
CA THR A 373 4.51 24.41 -37.99
C THR A 373 3.07 24.06 -37.62
N PRO A 374 2.21 25.04 -37.28
CA PRO A 374 0.78 24.79 -37.20
C PRO A 374 0.36 24.37 -38.59
N ILE A 375 -0.03 23.11 -38.73
CA ILE A 375 -0.44 22.58 -40.01
C ILE A 375 -1.85 23.09 -40.24
N ARG A 376 -2.05 23.87 -41.30
CA ARG A 376 -3.40 24.15 -41.75
C ARG A 376 -3.97 22.84 -42.29
N VAL A 377 -5.14 22.47 -41.79
CA VAL A 377 -5.91 21.32 -42.29
C VAL A 377 -6.45 21.72 -43.66
N GLU A 378 -5.60 21.62 -44.67
CA GLU A 378 -5.86 21.94 -46.08
C GLU A 378 -6.04 20.64 -46.87
N ASP A 379 -6.73 20.73 -48.02
CA ASP A 379 -6.92 19.60 -48.93
C ASP A 379 -5.59 19.02 -49.44
N GLU A 380 -4.54 19.85 -49.50
CA GLU A 380 -3.20 19.49 -49.99
C GLU A 380 -2.38 18.64 -49.00
N LEU A 381 -2.89 18.39 -47.79
CA LEU A 381 -2.17 17.63 -46.77
C LEU A 381 -2.02 16.14 -47.13
N ALA A 382 -3.01 15.57 -47.83
CA ALA A 382 -2.93 14.20 -48.32
C ALA A 382 -1.76 14.02 -49.29
N LEU A 383 -1.55 14.99 -50.19
CA LEU A 383 -0.44 15.00 -51.14
C LEU A 383 0.93 15.16 -50.44
N ALA A 384 1.00 15.98 -49.39
CA ALA A 384 2.20 16.12 -48.58
C ALA A 384 2.56 14.82 -47.82
N ALA A 385 1.55 14.12 -47.29
CA ALA A 385 1.73 12.82 -46.64
C ALA A 385 2.20 11.74 -47.65
N GLU A 386 1.64 11.73 -48.86
CA GLU A 386 2.10 10.86 -49.95
C GLU A 386 3.55 11.15 -50.38
N ALA A 387 3.93 12.42 -50.46
CA ALA A 387 5.31 12.80 -50.78
C ALA A 387 6.30 12.28 -49.72
N LEU A 388 5.95 12.37 -48.43
CA LEU A 388 6.77 11.80 -47.34
C LEU A 388 6.84 10.28 -47.40
N TRP A 389 5.75 9.63 -47.80
CA TRP A 389 5.71 8.18 -47.98
C TRP A 389 6.69 7.74 -49.08
N ARG A 390 6.67 8.43 -50.24
CA ARG A 390 7.58 8.16 -51.37
C ARG A 390 9.05 8.47 -51.06
N GLN A 391 9.32 9.37 -50.13
CA GLN A 391 10.67 9.66 -49.62
C GLN A 391 11.22 8.58 -48.68
N GLY A 392 10.49 7.47 -48.48
CA GLY A 392 10.90 6.38 -47.59
C GLY A 392 10.68 6.69 -46.12
N LYS A 393 9.82 7.67 -45.79
CA LYS A 393 9.49 8.08 -44.42
C LYS A 393 8.02 7.79 -44.05
N PRO A 394 7.58 6.52 -44.05
CA PRO A 394 6.18 6.15 -43.89
C PRO A 394 5.62 6.48 -42.50
N ARG A 395 6.46 6.47 -41.46
CA ARG A 395 6.07 6.85 -40.10
C ARG A 395 5.75 8.35 -39.99
N GLU A 396 6.53 9.20 -40.64
CA GLU A 396 6.31 10.66 -40.65
C GLU A 396 5.05 11.01 -41.45
N ALA A 397 4.84 10.34 -42.59
CA ALA A 397 3.62 10.46 -43.39
C ALA A 397 2.36 10.13 -42.57
N MET A 398 2.36 9.02 -41.83
CA MET A 398 1.25 8.62 -40.95
C MET A 398 1.05 9.60 -39.78
N ALA A 399 2.13 10.08 -39.16
CA ALA A 399 2.06 11.04 -38.07
C ALA A 399 1.46 12.38 -38.52
N LEU A 400 1.82 12.82 -39.74
CA LEU A 400 1.31 14.04 -40.35
C LEU A 400 -0.21 13.99 -40.52
N LEU A 401 -0.70 12.90 -41.13
CA LEU A 401 -2.12 12.70 -41.40
C LEU A 401 -2.94 12.58 -40.11
N TYR A 402 -2.43 11.84 -39.11
CA TYR A 402 -3.09 11.70 -37.81
C TYR A 402 -3.14 13.03 -37.04
N ARG A 403 -2.03 13.78 -36.97
CA ARG A 403 -1.99 15.07 -36.26
C ARG A 403 -2.98 16.07 -36.86
N ALA A 404 -3.03 16.16 -38.19
CA ALA A 404 -3.98 17.02 -38.88
C ALA A 404 -5.43 16.62 -38.59
N ALA A 405 -5.70 15.31 -38.48
CA ALA A 405 -7.04 14.82 -38.17
C ALA A 405 -7.51 15.23 -36.77
N VAL A 406 -6.61 15.16 -35.78
CA VAL A 406 -6.88 15.55 -34.39
C VAL A 406 -7.00 17.06 -34.24
N GLU A 407 -6.14 17.84 -34.89
CA GLU A 407 -6.23 19.31 -34.88
C GLU A 407 -7.52 19.80 -35.56
N GLY A 408 -7.96 19.10 -36.62
CA GLY A 408 -9.24 19.38 -37.28
C GLY A 408 -10.46 19.19 -36.35
N LEU A 409 -10.42 18.24 -35.41
CA LEU A 409 -11.50 18.06 -34.43
C LEU A 409 -11.64 19.26 -33.49
N ASP A 410 -10.52 19.75 -32.98
CA ASP A 410 -10.50 20.90 -32.06
C ASP A 410 -11.07 22.15 -32.76
N ARG A 411 -10.72 22.35 -34.04
CA ARG A 411 -11.28 23.44 -34.86
C ARG A 411 -12.77 23.28 -35.18
N ALA A 412 -13.26 22.05 -35.32
CA ALA A 412 -14.67 21.76 -35.57
C ALA A 412 -15.55 21.85 -34.30
N GLY A 413 -15.04 22.45 -33.21
CA GLY A 413 -15.76 22.61 -31.94
C GLY A 413 -15.84 21.33 -31.10
N LEU A 414 -14.96 20.35 -31.37
CA LEU A 414 -14.86 19.10 -30.63
C LEU A 414 -13.53 19.08 -29.85
N PRO A 415 -13.47 19.72 -28.68
CA PRO A 415 -12.20 19.95 -27.98
C PRO A 415 -11.58 18.63 -27.53
N VAL A 416 -10.31 18.44 -27.89
CA VAL A 416 -9.50 17.27 -27.49
C VAL A 416 -8.54 17.72 -26.39
N ALA A 417 -8.64 17.11 -25.20
CA ALA A 417 -7.83 17.49 -24.05
C ALA A 417 -6.32 17.29 -24.31
N ARG A 418 -5.48 18.19 -23.76
CA ARG A 418 -4.01 18.03 -23.81
C ARG A 418 -3.62 16.78 -23.00
N GLY A 419 -3.14 15.75 -23.69
CA GLY A 419 -2.82 14.44 -23.11
C GLY A 419 -3.89 13.35 -23.37
N ALA A 420 -4.90 13.63 -24.19
CA ALA A 420 -5.88 12.64 -24.62
C ALA A 420 -5.21 11.48 -25.36
N THR A 421 -5.60 10.25 -25.02
CA THR A 421 -5.18 9.05 -25.74
C THR A 421 -5.90 8.93 -27.06
N GLU A 422 -5.37 8.15 -28.00
CA GLU A 422 -6.02 7.85 -29.28
C GLU A 422 -7.44 7.26 -29.11
N GLY A 423 -7.70 6.59 -27.97
CA GLY A 423 -9.04 6.12 -27.61
C GLY A 423 -9.99 7.27 -27.26
N ASP A 424 -9.52 8.21 -26.46
CA ASP A 424 -10.28 9.40 -26.06
C ASP A 424 -10.64 10.26 -27.28
N VAL A 425 -9.72 10.39 -28.25
CA VAL A 425 -9.97 11.06 -29.53
C VAL A 425 -11.13 10.41 -30.29
N LEU A 426 -11.16 9.07 -30.34
CA LEU A 426 -12.26 8.35 -31.00
C LEU A 426 -13.58 8.50 -30.26
N ASP A 427 -13.58 8.64 -28.94
CA ASP A 427 -14.80 8.87 -28.17
C ASP A 427 -15.36 10.28 -28.38
N VAL A 428 -14.49 11.30 -28.46
CA VAL A 428 -14.87 12.66 -28.86
C VAL A 428 -15.44 12.65 -30.28
N ALA A 429 -14.75 11.99 -31.21
CA ALA A 429 -15.18 11.86 -32.59
C ALA A 429 -16.49 11.08 -32.73
N ARG A 430 -16.74 10.03 -31.94
CA ARG A 430 -18.00 9.27 -32.00
C ARG A 430 -19.20 10.12 -31.64
N LYS A 431 -19.04 11.01 -30.65
CA LYS A 431 -20.10 11.93 -30.20
C LYS A 431 -20.27 13.12 -31.14
N GLY A 432 -19.19 13.46 -31.85
CA GLY A 432 -19.08 14.69 -32.61
C GLY A 432 -19.21 14.55 -34.12
N LEU A 433 -18.68 13.50 -34.74
CA LEU A 433 -18.66 13.35 -36.19
C LEU A 433 -19.83 12.48 -36.68
N GLY A 434 -20.28 12.76 -37.90
CA GLY A 434 -21.19 11.85 -38.61
C GLY A 434 -20.55 10.48 -38.85
N ALA A 435 -21.38 9.46 -39.11
CA ALA A 435 -20.92 8.10 -39.39
C ALA A 435 -19.76 7.99 -40.40
N PRO A 436 -19.74 8.72 -41.54
CA PRO A 436 -18.62 8.64 -42.49
C PRO A 436 -17.31 9.22 -41.92
N GLY A 437 -17.38 10.38 -41.24
CA GLY A 437 -16.20 11.01 -40.64
C GLY A 437 -15.62 10.19 -39.48
N PHE A 438 -16.48 9.60 -38.66
CA PHE A 438 -16.05 8.70 -37.58
C PHE A 438 -15.43 7.41 -38.12
N ALA A 439 -15.98 6.82 -39.18
CA ALA A 439 -15.43 5.62 -39.80
C ALA A 439 -14.02 5.85 -40.34
N TYR A 440 -13.80 6.99 -41.00
CA TYR A 440 -12.48 7.40 -41.47
C TYR A 440 -11.47 7.54 -40.32
N LEU A 441 -11.79 8.35 -39.31
CA LEU A 441 -10.88 8.59 -38.19
C LEU A 441 -10.56 7.29 -37.43
N ARG A 442 -11.55 6.40 -37.27
CA ARG A 442 -11.33 5.08 -36.67
C ARG A 442 -10.34 4.23 -37.47
N ALA A 443 -10.43 4.25 -38.80
CA ALA A 443 -9.50 3.54 -39.67
C ALA A 443 -8.08 4.14 -39.58
N LEU A 444 -7.96 5.48 -39.62
CA LEU A 444 -6.69 6.19 -39.50
C LEU A 444 -6.00 5.91 -38.15
N THR A 445 -6.73 6.05 -37.03
CA THR A 445 -6.21 5.80 -35.69
C THR A 445 -5.75 4.36 -35.51
N ARG A 446 -6.41 3.38 -36.14
CA ARG A 446 -5.99 1.98 -36.11
C ARG A 446 -4.63 1.79 -36.78
N HIS A 447 -4.44 2.34 -37.98
CA HIS A 447 -3.16 2.23 -38.70
C HIS A 447 -2.06 3.04 -38.01
N TRP A 448 -2.38 4.22 -37.47
CA TRP A 448 -1.44 5.03 -36.68
C TRP A 448 -0.95 4.27 -35.44
N ARG A 449 -1.84 3.68 -34.64
CA ARG A 449 -1.45 2.89 -33.45
C ARG A 449 -0.56 1.71 -33.82
N ALA A 450 -0.86 1.03 -34.92
CA ALA A 450 -0.04 -0.07 -35.41
C ALA A 450 1.37 0.41 -35.84
N THR A 451 1.47 1.58 -36.48
CA THR A 451 2.74 2.17 -36.92
C THR A 451 3.56 2.75 -35.76
N ALA A 452 2.92 3.49 -34.84
CA ALA A 452 3.58 4.22 -33.76
C ALA A 452 4.02 3.31 -32.61
N TYR A 453 3.19 2.34 -32.23
CA TYR A 453 3.44 1.48 -31.05
C TYR A 453 3.81 0.04 -31.39
N ALA A 454 3.28 -0.51 -32.50
CA ALA A 454 3.58 -1.89 -32.89
C ALA A 454 4.65 -2.00 -34.00
N HIS A 455 5.18 -0.86 -34.46
CA HIS A 455 6.16 -0.77 -35.55
C HIS A 455 5.76 -1.53 -36.83
N ARG A 456 4.44 -1.68 -37.07
CA ARG A 456 3.88 -2.31 -38.26
C ARG A 456 3.39 -1.23 -39.21
N LEU A 457 4.04 -1.11 -40.36
CA LEU A 457 3.64 -0.20 -41.42
C LEU A 457 2.41 -0.76 -42.16
N PRO A 458 1.42 0.09 -42.51
CA PRO A 458 0.34 -0.34 -43.39
C PRO A 458 0.90 -0.66 -44.78
N ALA A 459 0.17 -1.49 -45.54
CA ALA A 459 0.48 -1.66 -46.94
C ALA A 459 0.33 -0.31 -47.67
N GLU A 460 1.14 -0.07 -48.70
CA GLU A 460 1.10 1.18 -49.46
C GLU A 460 -0.31 1.46 -50.02
N ALA A 461 -1.01 0.44 -50.49
CA ALA A 461 -2.40 0.56 -50.95
C ALA A 461 -3.36 1.04 -49.85
N ASP A 462 -3.20 0.57 -48.60
CA ASP A 462 -4.03 0.99 -47.47
C ASP A 462 -3.75 2.44 -47.09
N PHE A 463 -2.49 2.88 -47.18
CA PHE A 463 -2.10 4.26 -46.93
C PHE A 463 -2.64 5.20 -48.01
N LEU A 464 -2.49 4.86 -49.29
CA LEU A 464 -3.05 5.64 -50.39
C LEU A 464 -4.57 5.74 -50.28
N THR A 465 -5.25 4.66 -49.87
CA THR A 465 -6.69 4.69 -49.60
C THR A 465 -7.03 5.71 -48.50
N LEU A 466 -6.23 5.80 -47.43
CA LEU A 466 -6.43 6.82 -46.38
C LEU A 466 -6.22 8.24 -46.91
N CYS A 467 -5.27 8.46 -47.82
CA CYS A 467 -5.05 9.75 -48.47
C CYS A 467 -6.22 10.13 -49.40
N GLU A 468 -6.72 9.20 -50.22
CA GLU A 468 -7.86 9.42 -51.10
C GLU A 468 -9.15 9.80 -50.36
N HIS A 469 -9.38 9.20 -49.18
CA HIS A 469 -10.58 9.46 -48.38
C HIS A 469 -10.45 10.71 -47.48
N TRP A 470 -9.29 11.37 -47.45
CA TRP A 470 -9.03 12.57 -46.64
C TRP A 470 -9.97 13.75 -46.96
N PRO A 471 -10.22 14.13 -48.23
CA PRO A 471 -11.14 15.24 -48.54
C PRO A 471 -12.58 14.95 -48.09
N GLY A 472 -12.99 13.67 -48.13
CA GLY A 472 -14.28 13.22 -47.60
C GLY A 472 -14.38 13.38 -46.07
N TYR A 473 -13.28 13.19 -45.35
CA TYR A 473 -13.21 13.48 -43.91
C TYR A 473 -13.25 14.98 -43.62
N LEU A 474 -12.50 15.79 -44.39
CA LEU A 474 -12.44 17.24 -44.20
C LEU A 474 -13.78 17.93 -44.46
N SER A 475 -14.48 17.54 -45.53
CA SER A 475 -15.83 18.04 -45.82
C SER A 475 -16.83 17.71 -44.70
N ASN A 476 -16.74 16.52 -44.10
CA ASN A 476 -17.56 16.14 -42.95
C ASN A 476 -17.22 16.93 -41.68
N LEU A 477 -15.94 17.29 -41.47
CA LEU A 477 -15.52 18.17 -40.38
C LEU A 477 -16.05 19.59 -40.56
N LEU A 478 -15.92 20.16 -41.77
CA LEU A 478 -16.31 21.54 -42.07
C LEU A 478 -17.83 21.74 -42.05
N ASN A 479 -18.61 20.75 -42.50
CA ASN A 479 -20.07 20.81 -42.44
C ASN A 479 -20.63 20.91 -41.01
N LYS A 480 -19.80 20.62 -39.99
CA LYS A 480 -20.17 20.79 -38.59
C LYS A 480 -19.86 22.19 -38.03
N GLY A 481 -19.02 22.98 -38.71
CA GLY A 481 -18.57 24.31 -38.28
C GLY A 481 -19.44 25.48 -38.74
N VAL A 482 -20.57 25.23 -39.41
CA VAL A 482 -21.51 26.28 -39.91
C VAL A 482 -22.88 26.19 -39.19
N GLY A 483 -22.90 25.64 -37.98
CA GLY A 483 -24.11 25.54 -37.13
C GLY A 483 -24.03 26.46 -35.92
#